data_AF-Q87GQ9-F1
#
_entry.id   AF-Q87GQ9-F1
#
_cell.length_a   1.000
_cell.length_b   1.000
_cell.length_c   1.000
_cell.angle_alpha   90.00
_cell.angle_beta   90.00
_cell.angle_gamma   90.00
#
_symmetry.space_group_name_H-M   'P 1'
#
loop_
_entity.id
_entity.type
_entity.pdbx_description
1 polymer ?
#
loop_
_entity_poly.entity_id
_entity_poly.type
_entity_poly.pdbx_seq_one_letter_code
_entity_poly.pdbx_strand_id
1 'polypeptide(L)'
;MSFSTDTQKIRNSIKRYTKESVVQHLLTRLHTVYPGEPKAIGRPWTVCLMLEWALELEPNQGANPATEKDVWNILNKIWALQGKATNFADEDNVWLSLRAFFLTQLRFQSNQIVHNYFLVRLFSIMCNEGASRSFRDSFKAQTDIELEDFFVLSVFFFSIFYTLKKPVIKYEEFLPKLSPAYPVTVIKQYLSLVGANFEQLQQLMKIRRGETRGDGGVRVEEYFSEPLLLEKPILILPEGISTAHPYVASIGLSEFVLRTLKTADSRGFRDKFTKEFEEYLAYVFDAYGFETTREEQLKAVYRDNKIQGKVVDFLHQRNGTSIFIDAKGVEPNQKILVTDQSNIIKDKLRDTHLKGIKQAGECADKLSCVGFDDLADFDNRYALIVTHQDFYLGNGAKLASYLGDEYRQRIDEAVAASIPLKNVHFCCIADLEGILALCNETETEISEFLDFCADEEEAPETAKFEMRQHIQAYAEKLASEKNSPIGSDRLVENFEYLTSELADKMSKSRQYWNEGLVKAPEFLQYLRIVKELV
;
A
#
# COMPACT_ATOMS: atom_id res chain seq x y z
N MET A 1 -7.03 31.43 -14.63
CA MET A 1 -7.56 31.29 -13.25
C MET A 1 -6.78 30.18 -12.56
N SER A 2 -6.20 30.45 -11.38
CA SER A 2 -5.36 29.52 -10.63
C SER A 2 -6.15 28.38 -9.98
N PHE A 3 -5.49 27.26 -9.69
CA PHE A 3 -6.07 26.09 -9.04
C PHE A 3 -6.84 26.45 -7.76
N SER A 4 -6.22 27.23 -6.87
CA SER A 4 -6.82 27.64 -5.59
C SER A 4 -8.16 28.39 -5.74
N THR A 5 -8.26 29.30 -6.73
CA THR A 5 -9.49 30.07 -6.97
C THR A 5 -10.65 29.18 -7.43
N ASP A 6 -10.38 28.22 -8.31
CA ASP A 6 -11.42 27.35 -8.84
C ASP A 6 -11.85 26.30 -7.81
N THR A 7 -10.90 25.78 -7.02
CA THR A 7 -11.21 24.92 -5.88
C THR A 7 -12.11 25.61 -4.87
N GLN A 8 -11.87 26.89 -4.56
CA GLN A 8 -12.74 27.64 -3.66
C GLN A 8 -14.17 27.80 -4.22
N LYS A 9 -14.32 28.04 -5.53
CA LYS A 9 -15.65 28.12 -6.19
C LYS A 9 -16.40 26.79 -6.12
N ILE A 10 -15.67 25.68 -6.31
CA ILE A 10 -16.24 24.34 -6.22
C ILE A 10 -16.73 24.06 -4.80
N ARG A 11 -15.88 24.30 -3.80
CA ARG A 11 -16.24 24.15 -2.38
C ARG A 11 -17.44 25.00 -1.99
N ASN A 12 -17.50 26.26 -2.44
CA ASN A 12 -18.68 27.11 -2.26
C ASN A 12 -19.94 26.57 -2.93
N SER A 13 -19.81 25.80 -4.02
CA SER A 13 -20.94 25.13 -4.67
C SER A 13 -21.45 23.96 -3.83
N ILE A 14 -20.56 23.18 -3.20
CA ILE A 14 -20.92 22.08 -2.29
C ILE A 14 -21.75 22.62 -1.11
N LYS A 15 -21.33 23.74 -0.50
CA LYS A 15 -22.03 24.35 0.65
C LYS A 15 -23.48 24.78 0.38
N ARG A 16 -23.92 24.83 -0.88
CA ARG A 16 -25.32 25.16 -1.23
C ARG A 16 -26.29 24.02 -0.92
N TYR A 17 -25.76 22.83 -0.70
CA TYR A 17 -26.56 21.62 -0.52
C TYR A 17 -26.40 21.02 0.89
N THR A 18 -27.40 20.25 1.32
CA THR A 18 -27.32 19.52 2.60
C THR A 18 -26.26 18.43 2.52
N LYS A 19 -25.53 18.22 3.62
CA LYS A 19 -24.43 17.27 3.69
C LYS A 19 -24.91 15.84 3.41
N GLU A 20 -26.03 15.47 4.01
CA GLU A 20 -26.63 14.15 3.93
C GLU A 20 -26.98 13.78 2.48
N SER A 21 -27.61 14.69 1.74
CA SER A 21 -28.00 14.44 0.34
C SER A 21 -26.79 14.29 -0.59
N VAL A 22 -25.76 15.13 -0.40
CA VAL A 22 -24.51 15.04 -1.16
C VAL A 22 -23.79 13.73 -0.87
N VAL A 23 -23.59 13.40 0.41
CA VAL A 23 -22.91 12.15 0.83
C VAL A 23 -23.65 10.93 0.31
N GLN A 24 -24.98 10.89 0.42
CA GLN A 24 -25.78 9.77 -0.08
C GLN A 24 -25.57 9.55 -1.58
N HIS A 25 -25.67 10.59 -2.41
CA HIS A 25 -25.46 10.49 -3.85
C HIS A 25 -24.01 10.08 -4.21
N LEU A 26 -23.01 10.56 -3.48
CA LEU A 26 -21.61 10.16 -3.67
C LEU A 26 -21.39 8.68 -3.34
N LEU A 27 -21.94 8.19 -2.22
CA LEU A 27 -21.86 6.78 -1.83
C LEU A 27 -22.58 5.87 -2.81
N THR A 28 -23.78 6.25 -3.27
CA THR A 28 -24.49 5.51 -4.33
C THR A 28 -23.63 5.40 -5.59
N ARG A 29 -23.01 6.50 -6.01
CA ARG A 29 -22.13 6.51 -7.19
C ARG A 29 -20.91 5.61 -7.01
N LEU A 30 -20.25 5.65 -5.85
CA LEU A 30 -19.06 4.83 -5.57
C LEU A 30 -19.34 3.32 -5.55
N HIS A 31 -20.58 2.92 -5.23
CA HIS A 31 -21.01 1.51 -5.28
C HIS A 31 -21.67 1.11 -6.60
N THR A 32 -21.85 2.05 -7.54
CA THR A 32 -22.45 1.76 -8.83
C THR A 32 -21.44 1.01 -9.71
N VAL A 33 -21.84 -0.17 -10.19
CA VAL A 33 -21.10 -0.93 -11.20
C VAL A 33 -21.58 -0.48 -12.57
N TYR A 34 -20.65 -0.20 -13.48
CA TYR A 34 -20.93 0.15 -14.87
C TYR A 34 -20.56 -1.06 -15.75
N PRO A 35 -21.52 -1.94 -16.11
CA PRO A 35 -21.21 -3.16 -16.86
C PRO A 35 -20.65 -2.84 -18.24
N GLY A 36 -19.57 -3.51 -18.64
CA GLY A 36 -18.94 -3.32 -19.96
C GLY A 36 -18.06 -2.07 -20.08
N GLU A 37 -18.00 -1.23 -19.05
CA GLU A 37 -17.18 -0.02 -19.05
C GLU A 37 -15.90 -0.20 -18.22
N PRO A 38 -14.80 0.48 -18.58
CA PRO A 38 -13.60 0.53 -17.75
C PRO A 38 -13.91 1.11 -16.37
N LYS A 39 -13.33 0.54 -15.30
CA LYS A 39 -13.50 1.03 -13.92
C LYS A 39 -13.19 2.54 -13.78
N ALA A 40 -12.26 3.05 -14.60
CA ALA A 40 -11.89 4.46 -14.64
C ALA A 40 -13.06 5.41 -14.94
N ILE A 41 -14.13 4.96 -15.62
CA ILE A 41 -15.27 5.81 -15.97
C ILE A 41 -16.00 6.36 -14.74
N GLY A 42 -15.98 5.59 -13.65
CA GLY A 42 -16.57 5.98 -12.37
C GLY A 42 -15.83 7.15 -11.72
N ARG A 43 -14.54 7.32 -12.03
CA ARG A 43 -13.60 8.28 -11.43
C ARG A 43 -13.64 8.29 -9.90
N PRO A 44 -13.52 7.12 -9.25
CA PRO A 44 -13.74 7.00 -7.80
C PRO A 44 -12.81 7.89 -6.96
N TRP A 45 -11.58 8.18 -7.42
CA TRP A 45 -10.67 9.12 -6.74
C TRP A 45 -11.26 10.54 -6.66
N THR A 46 -11.86 11.04 -7.74
CA THR A 46 -12.54 12.35 -7.77
C THR A 46 -13.77 12.36 -6.86
N VAL A 47 -14.51 11.23 -6.82
CA VAL A 47 -15.71 11.10 -5.99
C VAL A 47 -15.33 11.04 -4.50
N CYS A 48 -14.26 10.34 -4.13
CA CYS A 48 -13.70 10.34 -2.78
C CYS A 48 -13.22 11.73 -2.35
N LEU A 49 -12.52 12.46 -3.23
CA LEU A 49 -12.09 13.83 -2.94
C LEU A 49 -13.29 14.75 -2.66
N MET A 50 -14.36 14.64 -3.45
CA MET A 50 -15.59 15.40 -3.21
C MET A 50 -16.27 14.98 -1.89
N LEU A 51 -16.27 13.68 -1.57
CA LEU A 51 -16.84 13.16 -0.32
C LEU A 51 -16.12 13.75 0.89
N GLU A 52 -14.80 13.84 0.87
CA GLU A 52 -14.02 14.46 1.93
C GLU A 52 -14.30 15.95 2.06
N TRP A 53 -14.43 16.66 0.94
CA TRP A 53 -14.84 18.07 0.97
C TRP A 53 -16.25 18.26 1.51
N ALA A 54 -17.18 17.37 1.18
CA ALA A 54 -18.55 17.41 1.69
C ALA A 54 -18.62 17.12 3.19
N LEU A 55 -17.84 16.16 3.68
CA LEU A 55 -17.76 15.82 5.11
C LEU A 55 -17.14 16.96 5.93
N GLU A 56 -16.14 17.62 5.37
CA GLU A 56 -15.42 18.70 6.04
C GLU A 56 -16.19 20.03 6.07
N LEU A 57 -16.87 20.39 4.98
CA LEU A 57 -17.58 21.66 4.87
C LEU A 57 -18.88 21.68 5.68
N GLU A 58 -19.18 22.85 6.26
CA GLU A 58 -20.52 23.15 6.76
C GLU A 58 -21.40 23.70 5.64
N PRO A 59 -22.62 23.15 5.45
CA PRO A 59 -23.62 23.74 4.58
C PRO A 59 -23.93 25.20 4.97
N ASN A 60 -24.32 26.01 3.99
CA ASN A 60 -24.85 27.35 4.25
C ASN A 60 -26.23 27.26 4.93
N GLN A 61 -26.60 28.30 5.67
CA GLN A 61 -27.95 28.42 6.19
C GLN A 61 -28.97 28.38 5.04
N GLY A 62 -29.97 27.50 5.13
CA GLY A 62 -30.97 27.31 4.07
C GLY A 62 -30.50 26.47 2.88
N ALA A 63 -29.46 25.63 3.04
CA ALA A 63 -29.03 24.69 2.01
C ALA A 63 -30.15 23.73 1.57
N ASN A 64 -30.24 23.46 0.27
CA ASN A 64 -31.26 22.58 -0.31
C ASN A 64 -30.75 21.14 -0.44
N PRO A 65 -31.61 20.11 -0.47
CA PRO A 65 -31.17 18.77 -0.87
C PRO A 65 -30.59 18.79 -2.29
N ALA A 66 -29.42 18.17 -2.48
CA ALA A 66 -28.82 17.98 -3.80
C ALA A 66 -29.60 16.94 -4.60
N THR A 67 -29.67 17.12 -5.92
CA THR A 67 -30.03 16.06 -6.87
C THR A 67 -28.78 15.35 -7.38
N GLU A 68 -28.95 14.19 -8.00
CA GLU A 68 -27.85 13.48 -8.69
C GLU A 68 -27.16 14.39 -9.74
N LYS A 69 -27.95 15.18 -10.48
CA LYS A 69 -27.43 16.12 -11.49
C LYS A 69 -26.57 17.22 -10.87
N ASP A 70 -26.94 17.71 -9.69
CA ASP A 70 -26.15 18.71 -8.97
C ASP A 70 -24.78 18.16 -8.58
N VAL A 71 -24.75 16.95 -8.01
CA VAL A 71 -23.51 16.26 -7.64
C VAL A 71 -22.64 15.99 -8.86
N TRP A 72 -23.24 15.52 -9.96
CA TRP A 72 -22.53 15.30 -11.23
C TRP A 72 -21.87 16.58 -11.76
N ASN A 73 -22.58 17.70 -11.73
CA ASN A 73 -22.04 18.99 -12.17
C ASN A 73 -20.84 19.44 -11.33
N ILE A 74 -20.85 19.16 -10.02
CA ILE A 74 -19.72 19.48 -9.14
C ILE A 74 -18.53 18.55 -9.45
N LEU A 75 -18.76 17.24 -9.60
CA LEU A 75 -17.71 16.28 -9.95
C LEU A 75 -17.01 16.63 -11.27
N ASN A 76 -17.76 17.08 -12.28
CA ASN A 76 -17.16 17.53 -13.54
C ASN A 76 -16.25 18.75 -13.38
N LYS A 77 -16.58 19.66 -12.45
CA LYS A 77 -15.70 20.80 -12.13
C LYS A 77 -14.44 20.34 -11.40
N ILE A 78 -14.55 19.37 -10.50
CA ILE A 78 -13.38 18.78 -9.82
C ILE A 78 -12.49 18.08 -10.84
N TRP A 79 -13.06 17.27 -11.73
CA TRP A 79 -12.31 16.63 -12.82
C TRP A 79 -11.55 17.64 -13.69
N ALA A 80 -12.17 18.77 -14.00
CA ALA A 80 -11.53 19.84 -14.76
C ALA A 80 -10.36 20.52 -14.03
N LEU A 81 -10.21 20.34 -12.71
CA LEU A 81 -9.04 20.82 -11.97
C LEU A 81 -7.76 20.06 -12.32
N GLN A 82 -7.88 18.83 -12.84
CA GLN A 82 -6.73 17.97 -13.13
C GLN A 82 -5.66 18.67 -13.95
N GLY A 83 -6.04 19.29 -15.07
CA GLY A 83 -5.09 19.96 -15.96
C GLY A 83 -4.40 21.18 -15.33
N LYS A 84 -4.93 21.68 -14.21
CA LYS A 84 -4.31 22.75 -13.41
C LYS A 84 -3.52 22.22 -12.22
N ALA A 85 -3.82 21.00 -11.81
CA ALA A 85 -3.10 20.31 -10.76
C ALA A 85 -1.82 19.67 -11.32
N THR A 86 -1.86 19.19 -12.57
CA THR A 86 -0.68 18.70 -13.29
C THR A 86 0.07 19.84 -13.97
N ASN A 87 1.39 19.91 -13.84
CA ASN A 87 2.21 20.98 -14.41
C ASN A 87 3.01 20.54 -15.66
N PHE A 88 2.39 19.77 -16.57
CA PHE A 88 3.08 19.20 -17.72
C PHE A 88 3.77 20.22 -18.65
N ALA A 89 3.28 21.47 -18.70
CA ALA A 89 3.77 22.48 -19.63
C ALA A 89 5.09 23.12 -19.20
N ASP A 90 5.37 23.14 -17.89
CA ASP A 90 6.51 23.86 -17.29
C ASP A 90 7.49 22.88 -16.61
N GLU A 91 7.41 21.58 -16.92
CA GLU A 91 8.25 20.54 -16.30
C GLU A 91 9.42 20.10 -17.19
N ASP A 92 10.62 20.15 -16.61
CA ASP A 92 11.83 19.55 -17.20
C ASP A 92 11.75 18.01 -17.26
N ASN A 93 10.93 17.39 -16.40
CA ASN A 93 10.74 15.94 -16.36
C ASN A 93 9.27 15.52 -16.24
N VAL A 94 8.62 15.40 -17.41
CA VAL A 94 7.22 14.99 -17.58
C VAL A 94 6.87 13.67 -16.85
N TRP A 95 7.83 12.76 -16.65
CA TRP A 95 7.58 11.49 -15.97
C TRP A 95 7.20 11.67 -14.49
N LEU A 96 7.73 12.69 -13.81
CA LEU A 96 7.39 12.96 -12.41
C LEU A 96 5.94 13.45 -12.28
N SER A 97 5.48 14.37 -13.15
CA SER A 97 4.05 14.70 -13.24
C SER A 97 3.19 13.49 -13.61
N LEU A 98 3.59 12.70 -14.62
CA LEU A 98 2.82 11.52 -15.03
C LEU A 98 2.68 10.52 -13.89
N ARG A 99 3.72 10.35 -13.09
CA ARG A 99 3.71 9.49 -11.90
C ARG A 99 2.70 9.98 -10.87
N ALA A 100 2.80 11.22 -10.41
CA ALA A 100 1.85 11.77 -9.45
C ALA A 100 0.40 11.70 -9.98
N PHE A 101 0.24 11.93 -11.28
CA PHE A 101 -1.04 11.86 -11.99
C PHE A 101 -1.65 10.46 -12.04
N PHE A 102 -0.89 9.43 -12.42
CA PHE A 102 -1.40 8.08 -12.61
C PHE A 102 -1.60 7.31 -11.30
N LEU A 103 -0.76 7.53 -10.30
CA LEU A 103 -0.75 6.71 -9.08
C LEU A 103 -2.10 6.62 -8.38
N THR A 104 -2.75 7.76 -8.18
CA THR A 104 -4.08 7.80 -7.56
C THR A 104 -5.12 7.03 -8.36
N GLN A 105 -5.05 7.09 -9.69
CA GLN A 105 -6.01 6.44 -10.56
C GLN A 105 -5.80 4.94 -10.60
N LEU A 106 -4.55 4.50 -10.74
CA LEU A 106 -4.18 3.08 -10.84
C LEU A 106 -4.56 2.31 -9.58
N ARG A 107 -4.38 2.90 -8.40
CA ARG A 107 -4.74 2.30 -7.11
C ARG A 107 -6.22 1.95 -6.98
N PHE A 108 -7.12 2.79 -7.50
CA PHE A 108 -8.55 2.46 -7.49
C PHE A 108 -8.94 1.41 -8.55
N GLN A 109 -8.13 1.26 -9.59
CA GLN A 109 -8.41 0.37 -10.72
C GLN A 109 -7.86 -1.05 -10.51
N SER A 110 -6.79 -1.18 -9.72
CA SER A 110 -6.18 -2.46 -9.36
C SER A 110 -7.18 -3.43 -8.73
N ASN A 111 -6.86 -4.72 -8.83
CA ASN A 111 -7.67 -5.74 -8.16
C ASN A 111 -7.37 -5.73 -6.66
N GLN A 112 -8.38 -5.43 -5.85
CA GLN A 112 -8.23 -5.20 -4.41
C GLN A 112 -7.90 -6.46 -3.60
N ILE A 113 -7.90 -7.64 -4.24
CA ILE A 113 -7.35 -8.87 -3.65
C ILE A 113 -5.87 -8.69 -3.25
N VAL A 114 -5.12 -7.82 -3.92
CA VAL A 114 -3.70 -7.55 -3.63
C VAL A 114 -3.50 -6.99 -2.22
N HIS A 115 -4.49 -6.27 -1.68
CA HIS A 115 -4.44 -5.77 -0.31
C HIS A 115 -4.68 -6.86 0.73
N ASN A 116 -5.35 -7.96 0.34
CA ASN A 116 -5.46 -9.12 1.20
C ASN A 116 -4.11 -9.84 1.32
N TYR A 117 -3.39 -10.03 0.21
CA TYR A 117 -2.00 -10.52 0.26
C TYR A 117 -1.10 -9.63 1.13
N PHE A 118 -1.26 -8.30 1.03
CA PHE A 118 -0.53 -7.38 1.92
C PHE A 118 -0.87 -7.60 3.40
N LEU A 119 -2.16 -7.73 3.75
CA LEU A 119 -2.60 -8.00 5.12
C LEU A 119 -2.00 -9.31 5.65
N VAL A 120 -2.06 -10.37 4.85
CA VAL A 120 -1.52 -11.70 5.22
C VAL A 120 0.00 -11.67 5.29
N ARG A 121 0.68 -10.86 4.48
CA ARG A 121 2.13 -10.67 4.56
C ARG A 121 2.53 -9.97 5.85
N LEU A 122 1.80 -8.95 6.26
CA LEU A 122 2.00 -8.33 7.57
C LEU A 122 1.80 -9.31 8.72
N PHE A 123 0.78 -10.16 8.64
CA PHE A 123 0.60 -11.25 9.60
C PHE A 123 1.80 -12.21 9.59
N SER A 124 2.28 -12.60 8.41
CA SER A 124 3.45 -13.47 8.24
C SER A 124 4.72 -12.87 8.82
N ILE A 125 4.90 -11.55 8.76
CA ILE A 125 6.07 -10.85 9.31
C ILE A 125 5.93 -10.67 10.83
N MET A 126 4.76 -10.25 11.32
CA MET A 126 4.59 -9.80 12.72
C MET A 126 4.12 -10.89 13.67
N CYS A 127 3.48 -11.93 13.16
CA CYS A 127 2.90 -13.01 13.96
C CYS A 127 3.65 -14.34 13.82
N ASN A 128 4.74 -14.39 13.04
CA ASN A 128 5.57 -15.59 12.92
C ASN A 128 6.12 -16.07 14.28
N GLU A 129 6.41 -17.37 14.36
CA GLU A 129 7.14 -17.94 15.48
C GLU A 129 8.55 -17.32 15.51
N GLY A 130 8.88 -16.64 16.62
CA GLY A 130 10.15 -15.91 16.78
C GLY A 130 10.07 -14.41 16.54
N ALA A 131 8.98 -13.91 15.92
CA ALA A 131 8.81 -12.47 15.70
C ALA A 131 8.77 -11.70 17.03
N SER A 132 9.24 -10.44 17.00
CA SER A 132 9.26 -9.58 18.19
C SER A 132 7.90 -9.50 18.91
N ARG A 133 7.86 -9.96 20.16
CA ARG A 133 6.67 -9.85 21.04
C ARG A 133 6.13 -8.43 21.16
N SER A 134 7.00 -7.42 20.99
CA SER A 134 6.59 -6.03 21.08
C SER A 134 5.54 -5.62 20.05
N PHE A 135 5.41 -6.29 18.91
CA PHE A 135 4.29 -6.01 18.00
C PHE A 135 2.95 -6.35 18.64
N ARG A 136 2.84 -7.51 19.28
CA ARG A 136 1.63 -7.96 19.98
C ARG A 136 1.35 -7.06 21.19
N ASP A 137 2.36 -6.86 22.03
CA ASP A 137 2.22 -6.08 23.27
C ASP A 137 1.88 -4.61 22.99
N SER A 138 2.61 -3.97 22.06
CA SER A 138 2.35 -2.58 21.70
C SER A 138 1.01 -2.43 20.98
N PHE A 139 0.65 -3.32 20.06
CA PHE A 139 -0.65 -3.24 19.40
C PHE A 139 -1.80 -3.38 20.41
N LYS A 140 -1.70 -4.35 21.32
CA LYS A 140 -2.70 -4.54 22.38
C LYS A 140 -2.81 -3.32 23.27
N ALA A 141 -1.68 -2.73 23.68
CA ALA A 141 -1.68 -1.53 24.51
C ALA A 141 -2.30 -0.29 23.82
N GLN A 142 -2.25 -0.21 22.50
CA GLN A 142 -2.83 0.92 21.74
C GLN A 142 -4.31 0.72 21.39
N THR A 143 -4.77 -0.53 21.31
CA THR A 143 -6.07 -0.85 20.70
C THR A 143 -7.02 -1.60 21.62
N ASP A 144 -6.51 -2.21 22.69
CA ASP A 144 -7.20 -3.20 23.54
C ASP A 144 -7.66 -4.46 22.79
N ILE A 145 -7.18 -4.70 21.57
CA ILE A 145 -7.47 -5.90 20.77
C ILE A 145 -6.21 -6.74 20.60
N GLU A 146 -6.33 -8.07 20.67
CA GLU A 146 -5.21 -8.94 20.33
C GLU A 146 -4.84 -8.77 18.85
N LEU A 147 -3.54 -8.71 18.55
CA LEU A 147 -3.08 -8.45 17.17
C LEU A 147 -3.64 -9.47 16.17
N GLU A 148 -3.68 -10.74 16.55
CA GLU A 148 -4.22 -11.82 15.73
C GLU A 148 -5.73 -11.68 15.51
N ASP A 149 -6.50 -11.39 16.57
CA ASP A 149 -7.94 -11.13 16.45
C ASP A 149 -8.22 -9.95 15.50
N PHE A 150 -7.37 -8.92 15.52
CA PHE A 150 -7.47 -7.80 14.58
C PHE A 150 -7.28 -8.26 13.12
N PHE A 151 -6.29 -9.10 12.84
CA PHE A 151 -6.08 -9.66 11.50
C PHE A 151 -7.29 -10.49 11.05
N VAL A 152 -7.80 -11.38 11.90
CA VAL A 152 -8.98 -12.22 11.60
C VAL A 152 -10.23 -11.37 11.33
N LEU A 153 -10.50 -10.36 12.17
CA LEU A 153 -11.61 -9.42 11.95
C LEU A 153 -11.42 -8.60 10.67
N SER A 154 -10.18 -8.22 10.34
CA SER A 154 -9.87 -7.49 9.11
C SER A 154 -10.10 -8.34 7.86
N VAL A 155 -9.77 -9.64 7.89
CA VAL A 155 -10.12 -10.58 6.81
C VAL A 155 -11.64 -10.66 6.64
N PHE A 156 -12.41 -10.72 7.73
CA PHE A 156 -13.87 -10.74 7.68
C PHE A 156 -14.46 -9.47 7.04
N PHE A 157 -14.09 -8.28 7.53
CA PHE A 157 -14.63 -7.03 7.01
C PHE A 157 -14.16 -6.74 5.59
N PHE A 158 -12.90 -7.04 5.26
CA PHE A 158 -12.41 -7.04 3.88
C PHE A 158 -13.32 -7.89 2.99
N SER A 159 -13.57 -9.14 3.37
CA SER A 159 -14.36 -10.09 2.58
C SER A 159 -15.79 -9.59 2.39
N ILE A 160 -16.39 -9.02 3.42
CA ILE A 160 -17.73 -8.43 3.35
C ILE A 160 -17.78 -7.27 2.36
N PHE A 161 -16.87 -6.29 2.43
CA PHE A 161 -16.89 -5.14 1.52
C PHE A 161 -16.48 -5.51 0.09
N TYR A 162 -15.64 -6.54 -0.07
CA TYR A 162 -15.24 -7.02 -1.38
C TYR A 162 -16.36 -7.80 -2.09
N THR A 163 -17.12 -8.61 -1.35
CA THR A 163 -18.18 -9.47 -1.91
C THR A 163 -19.54 -8.80 -1.98
N LEU A 164 -19.93 -8.06 -0.93
CA LEU A 164 -21.24 -7.42 -0.85
C LEU A 164 -21.17 -6.05 -1.52
N LYS A 165 -21.65 -5.97 -2.76
CA LYS A 165 -21.83 -4.72 -3.51
C LYS A 165 -23.06 -3.93 -3.04
N LYS A 166 -23.27 -3.85 -1.72
CA LYS A 166 -24.35 -3.11 -1.09
C LYS A 166 -23.78 -1.82 -0.50
N PRO A 167 -24.48 -0.67 -0.63
CA PRO A 167 -24.06 0.57 0.03
C PRO A 167 -24.03 0.46 1.56
N VAL A 168 -24.86 -0.39 2.15
CA VAL A 168 -24.92 -0.57 3.61
C VAL A 168 -25.04 -2.04 3.95
N ILE A 169 -24.24 -2.49 4.92
CA ILE A 169 -24.32 -3.80 5.55
C ILE A 169 -24.91 -3.60 6.95
N LYS A 170 -26.09 -4.17 7.20
CA LYS A 170 -26.78 -3.97 8.47
C LYS A 170 -26.06 -4.67 9.63
N TYR A 171 -26.17 -4.12 10.84
CA TYR A 171 -25.59 -4.74 12.04
C TYR A 171 -26.08 -6.18 12.24
N GLU A 172 -27.34 -6.44 11.94
CA GLU A 172 -27.97 -7.75 12.03
C GLU A 172 -27.40 -8.77 11.04
N GLU A 173 -26.74 -8.33 9.96
CA GLU A 173 -26.14 -9.21 8.95
C GLU A 173 -24.78 -9.77 9.38
N PHE A 174 -24.08 -9.13 10.34
CA PHE A 174 -22.72 -9.53 10.73
C PHE A 174 -22.52 -9.78 12.23
N LEU A 175 -23.26 -9.10 13.12
CA LEU A 175 -23.09 -9.32 14.57
C LEU A 175 -23.34 -10.78 15.00
N PRO A 176 -24.39 -11.47 14.52
CA PRO A 176 -24.60 -12.88 14.87
C PRO A 176 -23.52 -13.83 14.31
N LYS A 177 -22.76 -13.38 13.29
CA LYS A 177 -21.65 -14.16 12.73
C LYS A 177 -20.42 -14.06 13.61
N LEU A 178 -20.17 -12.92 14.26
CA LEU A 178 -18.95 -12.68 15.00
C LEU A 178 -19.09 -12.93 16.51
N SER A 179 -20.24 -12.57 17.09
CA SER A 179 -20.49 -12.65 18.53
C SER A 179 -21.39 -13.84 18.86
N PRO A 180 -21.25 -14.52 20.02
CA PRO A 180 -20.38 -14.18 21.15
C PRO A 180 -18.94 -14.72 21.06
N ALA A 181 -18.54 -15.43 19.99
CA ALA A 181 -17.17 -15.94 19.89
C ALA A 181 -16.12 -14.81 19.98
N TYR A 182 -16.45 -13.65 19.43
CA TYR A 182 -15.91 -12.36 19.82
C TYR A 182 -16.88 -11.65 20.76
N PRO A 183 -16.44 -11.20 21.95
CA PRO A 183 -17.25 -10.33 22.80
C PRO A 183 -17.72 -9.10 22.01
N VAL A 184 -18.98 -8.71 22.16
CA VAL A 184 -19.53 -7.55 21.44
C VAL A 184 -18.74 -6.26 21.69
N THR A 185 -18.11 -6.15 22.86
CA THR A 185 -17.20 -5.04 23.20
C THR A 185 -15.94 -5.03 22.33
N VAL A 186 -15.39 -6.18 21.97
CA VAL A 186 -14.24 -6.29 21.04
C VAL A 186 -14.67 -5.88 19.63
N ILE A 187 -15.86 -6.29 19.17
CA ILE A 187 -16.38 -5.86 17.85
C ILE A 187 -16.62 -4.35 17.83
N LYS A 188 -17.21 -3.79 18.89
CA LYS A 188 -17.40 -2.34 19.05
C LYS A 188 -16.05 -1.61 19.01
N GLN A 189 -15.07 -2.10 19.76
CA GLN A 189 -13.72 -1.52 19.80
C GLN A 189 -13.04 -1.60 18.42
N TYR A 190 -13.18 -2.72 17.71
CA TYR A 190 -12.66 -2.84 16.35
C TYR A 190 -13.26 -1.77 15.44
N LEU A 191 -14.60 -1.65 15.44
CA LEU A 191 -15.31 -0.67 14.63
C LEU A 191 -14.99 0.78 15.00
N SER A 192 -14.70 1.09 16.27
CA SER A 192 -14.27 2.44 16.68
C SER A 192 -12.85 2.78 16.20
N LEU A 193 -11.98 1.78 16.09
CA LEU A 193 -10.61 1.92 15.61
C LEU A 193 -10.55 2.15 14.11
N VAL A 194 -11.25 1.35 13.31
CA VAL A 194 -11.20 1.42 11.84
C VAL A 194 -12.37 2.18 11.23
N GLY A 195 -13.33 2.65 12.04
CA GLY A 195 -14.51 3.34 11.56
C GLY A 195 -14.81 4.63 12.30
N ALA A 196 -15.68 5.43 11.68
CA ALA A 196 -16.14 6.70 12.23
C ALA A 196 -17.54 7.06 11.71
N ASN A 197 -18.33 7.74 12.54
CA ASN A 197 -19.57 8.40 12.11
C ASN A 197 -19.26 9.74 11.41
N PHE A 198 -20.28 10.43 10.88
CA PHE A 198 -20.06 11.68 10.14
C PHE A 198 -19.48 12.82 10.98
N GLU A 199 -19.82 12.90 12.27
CA GLU A 199 -19.27 13.91 13.16
C GLU A 199 -17.77 13.68 13.38
N GLN A 200 -17.38 12.45 13.72
CA GLN A 200 -16.00 12.05 13.92
C GLN A 200 -15.17 12.24 12.64
N LEU A 201 -15.71 11.87 11.48
CA LEU A 201 -15.05 12.12 10.20
C LEU A 201 -14.87 13.60 9.93
N GLN A 202 -15.89 14.43 10.19
CA GLN A 202 -15.75 15.87 10.04
C GLN A 202 -14.64 16.44 10.93
N GLN A 203 -14.58 16.00 12.20
CA GLN A 203 -13.53 16.40 13.13
C GLN A 203 -12.15 15.97 12.61
N LEU A 204 -12.00 14.72 12.15
CA LEU A 204 -10.77 14.21 11.56
C LEU A 204 -10.32 15.08 10.37
N MET A 205 -11.23 15.39 9.44
CA MET A 205 -10.91 16.21 8.27
C MET A 205 -10.48 17.64 8.67
N LYS A 206 -11.12 18.22 9.69
CA LYS A 206 -10.75 19.55 10.22
C LYS A 206 -9.36 19.52 10.86
N ILE A 207 -9.04 18.50 11.67
CA ILE A 207 -7.72 18.33 12.30
C ILE A 207 -6.63 18.18 11.25
N ARG A 208 -6.79 17.22 10.32
CA ARG A 208 -5.81 16.96 9.26
C ARG A 208 -5.55 18.17 8.39
N ARG A 209 -6.54 19.04 8.18
CA ARG A 209 -6.36 20.31 7.47
C ARG A 209 -5.57 21.33 8.26
N GLY A 210 -5.83 21.47 9.55
CA GLY A 210 -5.02 22.31 10.42
C GLY A 210 -3.54 21.93 10.34
N GLU A 211 -3.25 20.62 10.35
CA GLU A 211 -1.90 20.08 10.21
C GLU A 211 -1.28 20.30 8.82
N THR A 212 -2.06 20.08 7.75
CA THR A 212 -1.54 20.08 6.38
C THR A 212 -1.52 21.45 5.72
N ARG A 213 -2.46 22.34 6.05
CA ARG A 213 -2.66 23.63 5.36
C ARG A 213 -2.38 24.85 6.20
N GLY A 214 -2.52 24.77 7.53
CA GLY A 214 -2.58 25.95 8.38
C GLY A 214 -3.79 26.84 8.05
N ASP A 215 -3.56 28.13 7.81
CA ASP A 215 -4.57 29.13 7.39
C ASP A 215 -4.76 29.21 5.86
N GLY A 216 -4.02 28.40 5.09
CA GLY A 216 -4.03 28.41 3.63
C GLY A 216 -5.19 27.66 2.97
N GLY A 217 -5.38 27.88 1.68
CA GLY A 217 -6.34 27.17 0.83
C GLY A 217 -5.97 25.72 0.52
N VAL A 218 -6.84 25.02 -0.22
CA VAL A 218 -6.56 23.67 -0.74
C VAL A 218 -5.30 23.69 -1.61
N ARG A 219 -4.35 22.80 -1.31
CA ARG A 219 -3.10 22.66 -2.06
C ARG A 219 -3.27 21.73 -3.26
N VAL A 220 -2.36 21.84 -4.23
CA VAL A 220 -2.42 21.06 -5.48
C VAL A 220 -2.27 19.57 -5.20
N GLU A 221 -1.38 19.20 -4.29
CA GLU A 221 -1.05 17.83 -3.91
C GLU A 221 -2.26 17.07 -3.36
N GLU A 222 -3.25 17.78 -2.80
CA GLU A 222 -4.49 17.17 -2.32
C GLU A 222 -5.35 16.59 -3.43
N TYR A 223 -5.22 17.12 -4.66
CA TYR A 223 -5.90 16.54 -5.82
C TYR A 223 -5.37 15.13 -6.13
N PHE A 224 -4.09 14.90 -5.85
CA PHE A 224 -3.40 13.61 -6.04
C PHE A 224 -3.19 12.85 -4.74
N SER A 225 -3.76 13.29 -3.62
CA SER A 225 -3.57 12.60 -2.35
C SER A 225 -4.47 11.37 -2.25
N GLU A 226 -4.01 10.38 -1.50
CA GLU A 226 -4.88 9.30 -1.09
C GLU A 226 -6.03 9.84 -0.22
N PRO A 227 -7.19 9.18 -0.24
CA PRO A 227 -8.29 9.56 0.63
C PRO A 227 -7.87 9.53 2.11
N LEU A 228 -8.13 10.59 2.86
CA LEU A 228 -8.09 10.60 4.32
C LEU A 228 -9.02 9.54 4.94
N LEU A 229 -10.04 9.11 4.19
CA LEU A 229 -10.91 7.99 4.55
C LEU A 229 -10.14 6.67 4.74
N LEU A 230 -8.90 6.53 4.28
CA LEU A 230 -8.06 5.36 4.60
C LEU A 230 -7.71 5.24 6.09
N GLU A 231 -7.76 6.34 6.85
CA GLU A 231 -7.55 6.32 8.31
C GLU A 231 -8.74 5.71 9.06
N LYS A 232 -9.95 5.92 8.52
CA LYS A 232 -11.23 5.40 9.04
C LYS A 232 -12.03 4.78 7.88
N PRO A 233 -11.58 3.61 7.37
CA PRO A 233 -12.14 2.99 6.16
C PRO A 233 -13.62 2.59 6.25
N ILE A 234 -14.16 2.46 7.46
CA ILE A 234 -15.55 2.07 7.72
C ILE A 234 -16.38 3.29 8.14
N LEU A 235 -17.47 3.53 7.43
CA LEU A 235 -18.48 4.52 7.81
C LEU A 235 -19.47 3.87 8.77
N ILE A 236 -19.61 4.44 9.96
CA ILE A 236 -20.59 4.00 10.96
C ILE A 236 -21.89 4.76 10.75
N LEU A 237 -22.97 4.03 10.49
CA LEU A 237 -24.30 4.56 10.20
C LEU A 237 -25.34 4.03 11.22
N PRO A 238 -26.48 4.71 11.41
CA PRO A 238 -27.55 4.25 12.30
C PRO A 238 -28.04 2.81 12.03
N GLU A 239 -28.14 2.45 10.76
CA GLU A 239 -28.68 1.18 10.28
C GLU A 239 -27.62 0.07 10.09
N GLY A 240 -26.33 0.42 10.09
CA GLY A 240 -25.26 -0.52 9.77
C GLY A 240 -23.91 0.15 9.52
N ILE A 241 -23.10 -0.49 8.69
CA ILE A 241 -21.79 0.01 8.26
C ILE A 241 -21.73 0.13 6.74
N SER A 242 -20.90 1.05 6.26
CA SER A 242 -20.59 1.27 4.85
C SER A 242 -19.08 1.45 4.68
N THR A 243 -18.60 1.49 3.44
CA THR A 243 -17.30 2.07 3.10
C THR A 243 -17.48 3.08 1.98
N ALA A 244 -16.50 3.95 1.72
CA ALA A 244 -16.56 4.82 0.56
C ALA A 244 -16.35 4.02 -0.73
N HIS A 245 -15.42 3.06 -0.74
CA HIS A 245 -15.13 2.22 -1.89
C HIS A 245 -14.40 0.95 -1.41
N PRO A 246 -14.51 -0.21 -2.10
CA PRO A 246 -13.77 -1.42 -1.72
C PRO A 246 -12.24 -1.20 -1.63
N TYR A 247 -11.67 -0.33 -2.46
CA TYR A 247 -10.28 0.15 -2.34
C TYR A 247 -10.01 0.73 -0.95
N VAL A 248 -10.83 1.71 -0.53
CA VAL A 248 -10.67 2.42 0.75
C VAL A 248 -10.77 1.45 1.93
N ALA A 249 -11.78 0.57 1.91
CA ALA A 249 -11.90 -0.50 2.90
C ALA A 249 -10.65 -1.38 2.94
N SER A 250 -10.27 -1.93 1.80
CA SER A 250 -9.20 -2.92 1.74
C SER A 250 -7.85 -2.38 2.19
N ILE A 251 -7.33 -1.33 1.57
CA ILE A 251 -6.02 -0.79 1.95
C ILE A 251 -6.04 -0.16 3.35
N GLY A 252 -7.15 0.51 3.71
CA GLY A 252 -7.31 1.12 5.03
C GLY A 252 -7.22 0.10 6.16
N LEU A 253 -7.87 -1.05 6.03
CA LEU A 253 -7.79 -2.14 7.00
C LEU A 253 -6.40 -2.80 6.98
N SER A 254 -5.88 -3.07 5.78
CA SER A 254 -4.59 -3.73 5.58
C SER A 254 -3.41 -2.97 6.18
N GLU A 255 -3.40 -1.65 6.12
CA GLU A 255 -2.30 -0.83 6.65
C GLU A 255 -2.49 -0.36 8.11
N PHE A 256 -3.64 -0.66 8.72
CA PHE A 256 -3.98 -0.14 10.05
C PHE A 256 -2.93 -0.51 11.11
N VAL A 257 -2.46 -1.76 11.10
CA VAL A 257 -1.46 -2.27 12.06
C VAL A 257 -0.16 -1.46 11.97
N LEU A 258 0.34 -1.22 10.75
CA LEU A 258 1.54 -0.42 10.54
C LEU A 258 1.38 1.01 11.03
N ARG A 259 0.26 1.67 10.67
CA ARG A 259 0.01 3.05 11.10
C ARG A 259 -0.07 3.15 12.63
N THR A 260 -0.73 2.19 13.26
CA THR A 260 -0.89 2.12 14.72
C THR A 260 0.47 1.97 15.41
N LEU A 261 1.27 0.99 15.01
CA LEU A 261 2.56 0.72 15.65
C LEU A 261 3.59 1.83 15.40
N LYS A 262 3.61 2.41 14.19
CA LYS A 262 4.48 3.56 13.88
C LYS A 262 4.11 4.81 14.67
N THR A 263 2.82 5.04 14.90
CA THR A 263 2.35 6.20 15.68
C THR A 263 2.74 6.04 17.15
N ALA A 264 2.70 4.81 17.68
CA ALA A 264 3.08 4.52 19.06
C ALA A 264 4.58 4.65 19.34
N ASP A 265 5.43 4.08 18.49
CA ASP A 265 6.89 4.19 18.59
C ASP A 265 7.54 4.05 17.21
N SER A 266 7.68 5.18 16.51
CA SER A 266 8.17 5.17 15.12
C SER A 266 9.56 4.55 14.96
N ARG A 267 10.50 4.82 15.88
CA ARG A 267 11.89 4.34 15.75
C ARG A 267 12.00 2.89 16.19
N GLY A 268 11.50 2.55 17.39
CA GLY A 268 11.60 1.19 17.90
C GLY A 268 10.76 0.19 17.11
N PHE A 269 9.63 0.61 16.52
CA PHE A 269 8.89 -0.21 15.56
C PHE A 269 9.72 -0.48 14.30
N ARG A 270 10.27 0.57 13.68
CA ARG A 270 10.95 0.46 12.37
C ARG A 270 12.17 -0.46 12.43
N ASP A 271 12.97 -0.35 13.48
CA ASP A 271 14.18 -1.18 13.64
C ASP A 271 13.80 -2.67 13.74
N LYS A 272 12.77 -2.99 14.53
CA LYS A 272 12.28 -4.37 14.68
C LYS A 272 11.61 -4.88 13.41
N PHE A 273 10.77 -4.06 12.79
CA PHE A 273 10.07 -4.44 11.56
C PHE A 273 11.05 -4.71 10.42
N THR A 274 12.11 -3.90 10.29
CA THR A 274 13.15 -4.10 9.27
C THR A 274 13.83 -5.46 9.45
N LYS A 275 14.16 -5.83 10.69
CA LYS A 275 14.74 -7.14 10.99
C LYS A 275 13.81 -8.30 10.63
N GLU A 276 12.54 -8.24 11.05
CA GLU A 276 11.58 -9.32 10.73
C GLU A 276 11.26 -9.35 9.23
N PHE A 277 11.34 -8.22 8.54
CA PHE A 277 11.21 -8.14 7.09
C PHE A 277 12.38 -8.83 6.36
N GLU A 278 13.62 -8.63 6.81
CA GLU A 278 14.80 -9.35 6.30
C GLU A 278 14.66 -10.86 6.48
N GLU A 279 14.24 -11.32 7.66
CA GLU A 279 13.98 -12.75 7.90
C GLU A 279 12.85 -13.29 7.01
N TYR A 280 11.82 -12.50 6.75
CA TYR A 280 10.75 -12.86 5.82
C TYR A 280 11.27 -13.02 4.38
N LEU A 281 12.15 -12.12 3.90
CA LEU A 281 12.80 -12.26 2.60
C LEU A 281 13.63 -13.54 2.53
N ALA A 282 14.40 -13.83 3.58
CA ALA A 282 15.23 -15.02 3.64
C ALA A 282 14.37 -16.30 3.51
N TYR A 283 13.24 -16.33 4.22
CA TYR A 283 12.25 -17.40 4.07
C TYR A 283 11.72 -17.50 2.64
N VAL A 284 11.37 -16.38 2.00
CA VAL A 284 10.88 -16.38 0.62
C VAL A 284 11.92 -16.93 -0.34
N PHE A 285 13.20 -16.57 -0.17
CA PHE A 285 14.29 -17.15 -0.96
C PHE A 285 14.40 -18.66 -0.78
N ASP A 286 14.42 -19.13 0.48
CA ASP A 286 14.50 -20.55 0.79
C ASP A 286 13.32 -21.34 0.18
N ALA A 287 12.10 -20.77 0.21
CA ALA A 287 10.89 -21.40 -0.33
C ALA A 287 10.93 -21.62 -1.86
N TYR A 288 11.63 -20.75 -2.60
CA TYR A 288 11.81 -20.88 -4.04
C TYR A 288 13.15 -21.52 -4.43
N GLY A 289 13.89 -22.09 -3.47
CA GLY A 289 15.22 -22.66 -3.74
C GLY A 289 16.23 -21.63 -4.25
N PHE A 290 16.03 -20.36 -3.92
CA PHE A 290 16.89 -19.26 -4.36
C PHE A 290 18.05 -19.11 -3.37
N GLU A 291 19.14 -19.82 -3.63
CA GLU A 291 20.30 -19.84 -2.73
C GLU A 291 20.93 -18.46 -2.56
N THR A 292 21.13 -18.02 -1.32
CA THR A 292 21.73 -16.72 -1.01
C THR A 292 22.80 -16.84 0.07
N THR A 293 23.85 -16.04 -0.06
CA THR A 293 24.80 -15.75 1.03
C THR A 293 24.25 -14.59 1.84
N ARG A 294 23.97 -14.82 3.13
CA ARG A 294 23.36 -13.83 4.04
C ARG A 294 24.39 -12.82 4.58
N GLU A 295 23.89 -11.71 5.10
CA GLU A 295 24.68 -10.59 5.64
C GLU A 295 25.80 -11.05 6.60
N GLU A 296 25.51 -11.96 7.53
CA GLU A 296 26.49 -12.44 8.52
C GLU A 296 27.65 -13.23 7.87
N GLN A 297 27.38 -13.96 6.79
CA GLN A 297 28.41 -14.67 6.04
C GLN A 297 29.29 -13.68 5.26
N LEU A 298 28.70 -12.66 4.63
CA LEU A 298 29.45 -11.60 3.95
C LEU A 298 30.30 -10.78 4.94
N LYS A 299 29.77 -10.49 6.14
CA LYS A 299 30.54 -9.84 7.22
C LYS A 299 31.72 -10.69 7.68
N ALA A 300 31.60 -12.02 7.69
CA ALA A 300 32.71 -12.90 8.02
C ALA A 300 33.85 -12.75 7.01
N VAL A 301 33.53 -12.76 5.71
CA VAL A 301 34.50 -12.51 4.62
C VAL A 301 35.22 -11.17 4.81
N TYR A 302 34.48 -10.11 5.14
CA TYR A 302 35.07 -8.79 5.39
C TYR A 302 36.02 -8.81 6.58
N ARG A 303 35.64 -9.47 7.67
CA ARG A 303 36.45 -9.57 8.89
C ARG A 303 37.75 -10.33 8.62
N ASP A 304 37.66 -11.45 7.91
CA ASP A 304 38.80 -12.32 7.59
C ASP A 304 39.80 -11.62 6.67
N ASN A 305 39.30 -10.76 5.78
CA ASN A 305 40.11 -9.94 4.88
C ASN A 305 40.42 -8.53 5.41
N LYS A 306 40.08 -8.22 6.67
CA LYS A 306 40.30 -6.90 7.32
C LYS A 306 39.68 -5.72 6.55
N ILE A 307 38.58 -5.95 5.86
CA ILE A 307 37.79 -4.93 5.15
C ILE A 307 36.87 -4.22 6.16
N GLN A 308 36.76 -2.90 6.03
CA GLN A 308 35.75 -2.12 6.75
C GLN A 308 34.61 -1.71 5.83
N GLY A 309 33.38 -1.75 6.35
CA GLY A 309 32.21 -1.25 5.63
C GLY A 309 30.95 -2.02 5.95
N LYS A 310 29.89 -1.69 5.21
CA LYS A 310 28.63 -2.41 5.22
C LYS A 310 28.61 -3.38 4.04
N VAL A 311 27.85 -4.45 4.19
CA VAL A 311 27.56 -5.45 3.15
C VAL A 311 26.07 -5.40 2.85
N VAL A 312 25.65 -5.91 1.70
CA VAL A 312 24.23 -6.12 1.42
C VAL A 312 23.64 -7.23 2.30
N ASP A 313 22.32 -7.30 2.37
CA ASP A 313 21.62 -8.27 3.23
C ASP A 313 21.70 -9.68 2.63
N PHE A 314 21.68 -9.79 1.30
CA PHE A 314 21.83 -11.06 0.58
C PHE A 314 22.68 -10.88 -0.70
N LEU A 315 23.45 -11.91 -1.04
CA LEU A 315 24.13 -12.06 -2.32
C LEU A 315 23.72 -13.39 -2.95
N HIS A 316 23.21 -13.35 -4.18
CA HIS A 316 22.97 -14.54 -4.99
C HIS A 316 24.02 -14.66 -6.09
N GLN A 317 24.59 -15.85 -6.28
CA GLN A 317 25.57 -16.14 -7.32
C GLN A 317 25.21 -17.45 -8.02
N ARG A 318 24.95 -17.38 -9.33
CA ARG A 318 24.63 -18.56 -10.15
C ARG A 318 24.91 -18.29 -11.62
N ASN A 319 25.39 -19.29 -12.34
CA ASN A 319 25.61 -19.25 -13.79
C ASN A 319 26.40 -18.02 -14.28
N GLY A 320 27.42 -17.59 -13.53
CA GLY A 320 28.25 -16.43 -13.87
C GLY A 320 27.58 -15.07 -13.63
N THR A 321 26.52 -15.02 -12.85
CA THR A 321 25.83 -13.78 -12.44
C THR A 321 25.96 -13.53 -10.94
N SER A 322 25.91 -12.26 -10.53
CA SER A 322 25.93 -11.87 -9.12
C SER A 322 24.87 -10.81 -8.84
N ILE A 323 23.91 -11.13 -7.98
CA ILE A 323 22.79 -10.24 -7.62
C ILE A 323 22.95 -9.82 -6.16
N PHE A 324 23.23 -8.52 -5.97
CA PHE A 324 23.38 -7.87 -4.68
C PHE A 324 22.02 -7.35 -4.20
N ILE A 325 21.50 -7.91 -3.13
CA ILE A 325 20.13 -7.65 -2.67
C ILE A 325 20.15 -6.91 -1.33
N ASP A 326 19.56 -5.73 -1.32
CA ASP A 326 19.46 -4.88 -0.13
C ASP A 326 17.99 -4.71 0.25
N ALA A 327 17.62 -5.19 1.42
CA ALA A 327 16.29 -5.19 1.97
C ALA A 327 16.02 -3.89 2.75
N LYS A 328 14.84 -3.31 2.56
CA LYS A 328 14.41 -2.10 3.27
C LYS A 328 12.97 -2.26 3.72
N GLY A 329 12.77 -2.49 5.02
CA GLY A 329 11.46 -2.53 5.70
C GLY A 329 10.79 -1.16 5.81
N VAL A 330 10.61 -0.48 4.68
CA VAL A 330 10.13 0.90 4.56
C VAL A 330 9.03 1.02 3.52
N GLU A 331 8.17 2.00 3.72
CA GLU A 331 7.05 2.34 2.87
C GLU A 331 7.19 3.79 2.37
N PRO A 332 6.62 4.12 1.21
CA PRO A 332 6.70 5.46 0.68
C PRO A 332 6.01 6.47 1.59
N ASN A 333 6.69 7.59 1.85
CA ASN A 333 6.02 8.74 2.43
C ASN A 333 5.02 9.29 1.42
N GLN A 334 3.79 9.62 1.83
CA GLN A 334 2.76 10.15 0.93
C GLN A 334 3.25 11.33 0.08
N LYS A 335 4.10 12.21 0.63
CA LYS A 335 4.68 13.32 -0.14
C LYS A 335 5.46 12.86 -1.38
N ILE A 336 6.14 11.71 -1.31
CA ILE A 336 6.86 11.13 -2.46
C ILE A 336 5.89 10.69 -3.54
N LEU A 337 4.70 10.21 -3.18
CA LEU A 337 3.73 9.65 -4.14
C LEU A 337 2.95 10.73 -4.91
N VAL A 338 2.87 11.94 -4.36
CA VAL A 338 2.01 13.02 -4.88
C VAL A 338 2.78 14.21 -5.42
N THR A 339 4.11 14.24 -5.24
CA THR A 339 4.97 15.34 -5.69
C THR A 339 5.61 15.03 -7.04
N ASP A 340 5.74 16.08 -7.83
CA ASP A 340 6.55 16.16 -9.05
C ASP A 340 7.93 16.79 -8.79
N GLN A 341 8.22 17.23 -7.56
CA GLN A 341 9.44 17.96 -7.22
C GLN A 341 10.62 17.01 -6.94
N SER A 342 11.63 17.05 -7.81
CA SER A 342 12.82 16.18 -7.75
C SER A 342 13.60 16.28 -6.43
N ASN A 343 13.73 17.48 -5.86
CA ASN A 343 14.41 17.72 -4.59
C ASN A 343 13.70 17.03 -3.40
N ILE A 344 12.36 17.06 -3.35
CA ILE A 344 11.58 16.37 -2.32
C ILE A 344 11.75 14.86 -2.45
N ILE A 345 11.66 14.33 -3.67
CA ILE A 345 11.85 12.89 -3.94
C ILE A 345 13.23 12.48 -3.46
N LYS A 346 14.27 13.18 -3.91
CA LYS A 346 15.66 12.89 -3.56
C LYS A 346 15.91 12.91 -2.06
N ASP A 347 15.45 13.94 -1.35
CA ASP A 347 15.65 14.02 0.11
C ASP A 347 14.95 12.87 0.86
N LYS A 348 13.83 12.38 0.32
CA LYS A 348 13.08 11.28 0.91
C LYS A 348 13.61 9.88 0.55
N LEU A 349 14.32 9.75 -0.57
CA LEU A 349 14.93 8.49 -1.01
C LEU A 349 16.37 8.28 -0.52
N ARG A 350 17.01 9.33 0.02
CA ARG A 350 18.41 9.32 0.47
C ARG A 350 18.74 8.16 1.40
N ASP A 351 17.90 7.93 2.41
CA ASP A 351 18.18 6.96 3.47
C ASP A 351 17.57 5.57 3.18
N THR A 352 17.01 5.37 1.97
CA THR A 352 16.42 4.11 1.51
C THR A 352 17.10 3.64 0.23
N HIS A 353 16.59 4.02 -0.95
CA HIS A 353 17.03 3.53 -2.25
C HIS A 353 18.47 3.94 -2.55
N LEU A 354 18.80 5.23 -2.37
CA LEU A 354 20.15 5.73 -2.66
C LEU A 354 21.21 5.08 -1.76
N LYS A 355 20.84 4.82 -0.50
CA LYS A 355 21.69 4.09 0.43
C LYS A 355 21.86 2.62 0.01
N GLY A 356 20.80 1.96 -0.44
CA GLY A 356 20.84 0.58 -0.92
C GLY A 356 21.71 0.41 -2.17
N ILE A 357 21.57 1.32 -3.15
CA ILE A 357 22.43 1.37 -4.35
C ILE A 357 23.90 1.46 -3.95
N LYS A 358 24.22 2.42 -3.07
CA LYS A 358 25.59 2.61 -2.58
C LYS A 358 26.12 1.38 -1.84
N GLN A 359 25.29 0.73 -1.02
CA GLN A 359 25.65 -0.47 -0.27
C GLN A 359 25.95 -1.64 -1.21
N ALA A 360 25.14 -1.82 -2.27
CA ALA A 360 25.40 -2.83 -3.30
C ALA A 360 26.69 -2.57 -4.07
N GLY A 361 26.91 -1.34 -4.56
CA GLY A 361 28.12 -0.97 -5.29
C GLY A 361 29.40 -1.08 -4.46
N GLU A 362 29.39 -0.60 -3.21
CA GLU A 362 30.52 -0.77 -2.29
C GLU A 362 30.76 -2.24 -1.94
N CYS A 363 29.70 -3.05 -1.83
CA CYS A 363 29.84 -4.46 -1.51
C CYS A 363 30.52 -5.22 -2.65
N ALA A 364 30.06 -4.99 -3.88
CA ALA A 364 30.62 -5.55 -5.11
C ALA A 364 32.09 -5.18 -5.31
N ASP A 365 32.46 -3.91 -5.13
CA ASP A 365 33.84 -3.44 -5.24
C ASP A 365 34.77 -4.18 -4.27
N LYS A 366 34.39 -4.20 -2.99
CA LYS A 366 35.21 -4.79 -1.92
C LYS A 366 35.36 -6.29 -2.06
N LEU A 367 34.30 -7.01 -2.46
CA LEU A 367 34.39 -8.45 -2.74
C LEU A 367 35.28 -8.73 -3.95
N SER A 368 35.21 -7.89 -4.99
CA SER A 368 36.08 -7.99 -6.16
C SER A 368 37.55 -7.78 -5.78
N CYS A 369 37.86 -6.83 -4.88
CA CYS A 369 39.24 -6.56 -4.43
C CYS A 369 39.89 -7.72 -3.67
N VAL A 370 39.10 -8.56 -3.00
CA VAL A 370 39.61 -9.70 -2.22
C VAL A 370 39.52 -11.02 -2.96
N GLY A 371 39.10 -10.99 -4.24
CA GLY A 371 38.94 -12.19 -5.05
C GLY A 371 37.92 -13.15 -4.47
N PHE A 372 36.77 -12.64 -4.02
CA PHE A 372 35.69 -13.48 -3.53
C PHE A 372 35.23 -14.46 -4.63
N ASP A 373 35.15 -15.74 -4.29
CA ASP A 373 34.89 -16.82 -5.24
C ASP A 373 33.58 -16.59 -6.02
N ASP A 374 33.61 -16.97 -7.30
CA ASP A 374 32.46 -16.93 -8.22
C ASP A 374 31.80 -15.56 -8.42
N LEU A 375 32.49 -14.47 -8.11
CA LEU A 375 31.97 -13.13 -8.39
C LEU A 375 31.94 -12.88 -9.91
N ALA A 376 30.77 -12.51 -10.42
CA ALA A 376 30.53 -12.29 -11.84
C ALA A 376 31.38 -11.15 -12.43
N ASP A 377 31.53 -11.14 -13.76
CA ASP A 377 32.05 -10.00 -14.50
C ASP A 377 31.11 -8.79 -14.38
N PHE A 378 31.65 -7.58 -14.60
CA PHE A 378 30.93 -6.31 -14.42
C PHE A 378 29.55 -6.31 -15.06
N ASP A 379 29.42 -6.72 -16.33
CA ASP A 379 28.15 -6.69 -17.07
C ASP A 379 27.08 -7.64 -16.51
N ASN A 380 27.48 -8.64 -15.71
CA ASN A 380 26.60 -9.65 -15.12
C ASN A 380 26.40 -9.44 -13.61
N ARG A 381 26.68 -8.23 -13.12
CA ARG A 381 26.39 -7.81 -11.74
C ARG A 381 25.10 -7.00 -11.71
N TYR A 382 24.27 -7.26 -10.72
CA TYR A 382 22.97 -6.61 -10.53
C TYR A 382 22.84 -6.10 -9.11
N ALA A 383 22.14 -4.97 -8.94
CA ALA A 383 21.67 -4.51 -7.64
C ALA A 383 20.14 -4.60 -7.62
N LEU A 384 19.58 -5.25 -6.60
CA LEU A 384 18.14 -5.34 -6.39
C LEU A 384 17.80 -4.80 -5.00
N ILE A 385 17.19 -3.62 -4.95
CA ILE A 385 16.75 -3.03 -3.68
C ILE A 385 15.29 -3.40 -3.47
N VAL A 386 15.01 -4.16 -2.42
CA VAL A 386 13.69 -4.72 -2.12
C VAL A 386 13.06 -3.94 -0.98
N THR A 387 11.90 -3.36 -1.22
CA THR A 387 11.16 -2.56 -0.23
C THR A 387 9.92 -3.27 0.28
N HIS A 388 9.36 -2.83 1.41
CA HIS A 388 8.11 -3.39 1.90
C HIS A 388 6.90 -2.99 1.02
N GLN A 389 6.87 -1.76 0.53
CA GLN A 389 5.87 -1.25 -0.41
C GLN A 389 6.53 -0.50 -1.56
N ASP A 390 5.89 -0.53 -2.74
CA ASP A 390 6.43 0.11 -3.94
C ASP A 390 6.45 1.65 -3.84
N PHE A 391 7.56 2.24 -4.26
CA PHE A 391 7.78 3.69 -4.34
C PHE A 391 7.50 4.24 -5.75
N TYR A 392 7.27 3.38 -6.74
CA TYR A 392 6.98 3.70 -8.13
C TYR A 392 8.11 4.50 -8.78
N LEU A 393 9.34 4.01 -8.68
CA LEU A 393 10.54 4.73 -9.12
C LEU A 393 11.13 4.19 -10.43
N GLY A 394 10.61 3.09 -10.96
CA GLY A 394 11.21 2.37 -12.09
C GLY A 394 12.54 1.71 -11.72
N ASN A 395 13.55 1.83 -12.58
CA ASN A 395 14.91 1.32 -12.34
C ASN A 395 15.90 2.44 -12.00
N GLY A 396 17.18 2.09 -11.77
CA GLY A 396 18.25 3.04 -11.43
C GLY A 396 18.49 4.11 -12.49
N ALA A 397 18.41 3.76 -13.77
CA ALA A 397 18.54 4.71 -14.88
C ALA A 397 17.39 5.73 -14.87
N LYS A 398 16.15 5.27 -14.67
CA LYS A 398 14.95 6.11 -14.57
C LYS A 398 15.02 7.02 -13.35
N LEU A 399 15.41 6.48 -12.20
CA LEU A 399 15.62 7.27 -10.98
C LEU A 399 16.69 8.34 -11.18
N ALA A 400 17.81 8.03 -11.83
CA ALA A 400 18.84 9.02 -12.16
C ALA A 400 18.29 10.14 -13.06
N SER A 401 17.42 9.80 -14.02
CA SER A 401 16.75 10.81 -14.87
C SER A 401 15.82 11.74 -14.09
N TYR A 402 15.16 11.23 -13.03
CA TYR A 402 14.25 12.02 -12.18
C TYR A 402 14.96 13.07 -11.36
N LEU A 403 16.19 12.77 -10.92
CA LEU A 403 16.87 13.59 -9.93
C LEU A 403 17.80 14.64 -10.56
N GLY A 404 18.01 14.61 -11.89
CA GLY A 404 18.85 15.56 -12.62
C GLY A 404 20.36 15.26 -12.54
N ASP A 405 21.17 16.02 -13.29
CA ASP A 405 22.58 15.71 -13.55
C ASP A 405 23.45 15.54 -12.30
N GLU A 406 23.28 16.41 -11.29
CA GLU A 406 24.04 16.32 -10.03
C GLU A 406 23.80 14.98 -9.32
N TYR A 407 22.57 14.46 -9.37
CA TYR A 407 22.21 13.21 -8.70
C TYR A 407 22.53 11.99 -9.52
N ARG A 408 22.40 12.10 -10.84
CA ARG A 408 22.92 11.09 -11.76
C ARG A 408 24.39 10.81 -11.46
N GLN A 409 25.21 11.85 -11.33
CA GLN A 409 26.62 11.70 -10.97
C GLN A 409 26.80 10.94 -9.64
N ARG A 410 26.00 11.21 -8.61
CA ARG A 410 26.10 10.50 -7.32
C ARG A 410 25.69 9.03 -7.41
N ILE A 411 24.69 8.70 -8.22
CA ILE A 411 24.27 7.32 -8.45
C ILE A 411 25.35 6.61 -9.26
N ASP A 412 25.85 7.24 -10.31
CA ASP A 412 26.96 6.73 -11.13
C ASP A 412 28.19 6.46 -10.27
N GLU A 413 28.58 7.40 -9.40
CA GLU A 413 29.68 7.22 -8.43
C GLU A 413 29.41 6.10 -7.42
N ALA A 414 28.16 5.91 -6.99
CA ALA A 414 27.80 4.88 -6.01
C ALA A 414 27.92 3.45 -6.56
N VAL A 415 27.81 3.27 -7.88
CA VAL A 415 27.97 1.98 -8.56
C VAL A 415 29.20 1.91 -9.47
N ALA A 416 30.00 2.98 -9.52
CA ALA A 416 31.06 3.18 -10.51
C ALA A 416 32.02 1.99 -10.56
N ALA A 417 32.10 1.37 -11.74
CA ALA A 417 32.91 0.19 -12.04
C ALA A 417 32.56 -1.10 -11.25
N SER A 418 31.51 -1.06 -10.43
CA SER A 418 31.07 -2.20 -9.63
C SER A 418 29.83 -2.86 -10.20
N ILE A 419 28.82 -2.08 -10.63
CA ILE A 419 27.54 -2.55 -11.15
C ILE A 419 27.09 -1.61 -12.29
N PRO A 420 26.66 -2.11 -13.46
CA PRO A 420 26.08 -1.28 -14.51
C PRO A 420 24.80 -0.58 -14.03
N LEU A 421 24.64 0.71 -14.31
CA LEU A 421 23.46 1.47 -13.87
C LEU A 421 22.13 0.86 -14.36
N LYS A 422 22.13 0.30 -15.58
CA LYS A 422 20.96 -0.38 -16.14
C LYS A 422 20.56 -1.65 -15.37
N ASN A 423 21.49 -2.26 -14.63
CA ASN A 423 21.30 -3.46 -13.82
C ASN A 423 20.94 -3.12 -12.35
N VAL A 424 20.56 -1.87 -12.06
CA VAL A 424 20.07 -1.44 -10.76
C VAL A 424 18.54 -1.41 -10.80
N HIS A 425 17.90 -2.30 -10.04
CA HIS A 425 16.45 -2.49 -10.04
C HIS A 425 15.84 -2.27 -8.65
N PHE A 426 14.58 -1.84 -8.65
CA PHE A 426 13.79 -1.66 -7.43
C PHE A 426 12.52 -2.50 -7.54
N CYS A 427 12.14 -3.15 -6.46
CA CYS A 427 10.86 -3.84 -6.38
C CYS A 427 10.33 -3.83 -4.94
N CYS A 428 9.04 -4.07 -4.77
CA CYS A 428 8.52 -4.38 -3.44
C CYS A 428 8.55 -5.90 -3.20
N ILE A 429 8.42 -6.33 -1.95
CA ILE A 429 8.39 -7.77 -1.60
C ILE A 429 7.30 -8.55 -2.35
N ALA A 430 6.15 -7.92 -2.64
CA ALA A 430 5.10 -8.58 -3.43
C ALA A 430 5.55 -8.84 -4.88
N ASP A 431 6.36 -7.94 -5.45
CA ASP A 431 6.94 -8.13 -6.77
C ASP A 431 8.03 -9.18 -6.73
N LEU A 432 8.90 -9.19 -5.71
CA LEU A 432 9.95 -10.19 -5.54
C LEU A 432 9.40 -11.61 -5.47
N GLU A 433 8.35 -11.83 -4.67
CA GLU A 433 7.63 -13.11 -4.64
C GLU A 433 7.15 -13.52 -6.03
N GLY A 434 6.60 -12.57 -6.80
CA GLY A 434 6.15 -12.83 -8.16
C GLY A 434 7.26 -13.13 -9.14
N ILE A 435 8.40 -12.43 -9.03
CA ILE A 435 9.60 -12.68 -9.86
C ILE A 435 10.12 -14.09 -9.60
N LEU A 436 10.30 -14.45 -8.32
CA LEU A 436 10.78 -15.76 -7.91
C LEU A 436 9.84 -16.88 -8.34
N ALA A 437 8.53 -16.70 -8.12
CA ALA A 437 7.51 -17.67 -8.51
C ALA A 437 7.48 -17.89 -10.01
N LEU A 438 7.55 -16.81 -10.80
CA LEU A 438 7.59 -16.88 -12.25
C LEU A 438 8.85 -17.61 -12.72
N CYS A 439 10.02 -17.18 -12.27
CA CYS A 439 11.30 -17.77 -12.65
C CYS A 439 11.38 -19.27 -12.30
N ASN A 440 10.90 -19.65 -11.12
CA ASN A 440 10.84 -21.04 -10.70
C ASN A 440 9.85 -21.87 -11.54
N GLU A 441 8.72 -21.31 -11.94
CA GLU A 441 7.75 -22.01 -12.81
C GLU A 441 8.26 -22.19 -14.23
N THR A 442 8.94 -21.18 -14.78
CA THR A 442 9.41 -21.18 -16.17
C THR A 442 10.82 -21.71 -16.32
N GLU A 443 11.45 -22.15 -15.23
CA GLU A 443 12.84 -22.62 -15.18
C GLU A 443 13.84 -21.60 -15.76
N THR A 444 13.61 -20.31 -15.55
CA THR A 444 14.49 -19.22 -15.97
C THR A 444 15.22 -18.61 -14.76
N GLU A 445 16.34 -17.93 -14.99
CA GLU A 445 17.05 -17.23 -13.92
C GLU A 445 16.50 -15.81 -13.68
N ILE A 446 16.64 -15.29 -12.46
CA ILE A 446 16.23 -13.91 -12.15
C ILE A 446 17.04 -12.90 -12.98
N SER A 447 18.31 -13.17 -13.26
CA SER A 447 19.13 -12.31 -14.11
C SER A 447 18.50 -12.11 -15.49
N GLU A 448 17.90 -13.16 -16.09
CA GLU A 448 17.21 -13.05 -17.38
C GLU A 448 15.98 -12.14 -17.30
N PHE A 449 15.25 -12.19 -16.18
CA PHE A 449 14.14 -11.27 -15.93
C PHE A 449 14.63 -9.82 -15.76
N LEU A 450 15.73 -9.60 -15.03
CA LEU A 450 16.30 -8.27 -14.82
C LEU A 450 16.85 -7.68 -16.11
N ASP A 451 17.51 -8.49 -16.95
CA ASP A 451 17.92 -8.15 -18.31
C ASP A 451 16.71 -7.73 -19.15
N PHE A 452 15.64 -8.53 -19.12
CA PHE A 452 14.40 -8.19 -19.81
C PHE A 452 13.82 -6.84 -19.36
N CYS A 453 13.84 -6.54 -18.07
CA CYS A 453 13.40 -5.25 -17.54
C CYS A 453 14.29 -4.11 -18.02
N ALA A 454 15.61 -4.31 -18.04
CA ALA A 454 16.57 -3.32 -18.52
C ALA A 454 16.34 -3.01 -20.00
N ASP A 455 16.16 -4.05 -20.82
CA ASP A 455 15.89 -3.94 -22.26
C ASP A 455 14.55 -3.22 -22.54
N GLU A 456 13.46 -3.57 -21.82
CA GLU A 456 12.17 -2.91 -22.01
C GLU A 456 12.21 -1.42 -21.63
N GLU A 457 13.03 -1.02 -20.66
CA GLU A 457 13.15 0.38 -20.23
C GLU A 457 14.05 1.24 -21.14
N GLU A 458 14.76 0.66 -22.12
CA GLU A 458 15.56 1.43 -23.08
C GLU A 458 14.69 2.23 -24.06
N ALA A 459 13.51 1.70 -24.42
CA ALA A 459 12.60 2.30 -25.39
C ALA A 459 11.28 2.76 -24.73
N PRO A 460 10.83 4.02 -24.94
CA PRO A 460 9.61 4.54 -24.32
C PRO A 460 8.34 3.73 -24.61
N GLU A 461 8.27 3.05 -25.75
CA GLU A 461 7.14 2.21 -26.17
C GLU A 461 7.02 0.89 -25.39
N THR A 462 8.13 0.37 -24.86
CA THR A 462 8.17 -0.87 -24.07
C THR A 462 8.29 -0.60 -22.58
N ALA A 463 8.78 0.59 -22.21
CA ALA A 463 8.96 1.02 -20.83
C ALA A 463 7.66 0.90 -20.03
N LYS A 464 7.76 0.40 -18.81
CA LYS A 464 6.61 0.21 -17.91
C LYS A 464 6.64 1.22 -16.77
N PHE A 465 5.51 1.35 -16.09
CA PHE A 465 5.34 2.25 -14.96
C PHE A 465 5.68 1.57 -13.62
N GLU A 466 5.34 0.29 -13.48
CA GLU A 466 5.56 -0.49 -12.26
C GLU A 466 6.18 -1.86 -12.57
N MET A 467 6.96 -2.41 -11.62
CA MET A 467 7.64 -3.70 -11.77
C MET A 467 6.66 -4.83 -12.11
N ARG A 468 5.46 -4.79 -11.54
CA ARG A 468 4.41 -5.76 -11.82
C ARG A 468 4.05 -5.87 -13.31
N GLN A 469 4.12 -4.78 -14.06
CA GLN A 469 3.86 -4.80 -15.50
C GLN A 469 4.98 -5.52 -16.26
N HIS A 470 6.22 -5.44 -15.80
CA HIS A 470 7.31 -6.25 -16.34
C HIS A 470 7.13 -7.74 -16.02
N ILE A 471 6.70 -8.08 -14.80
CA ILE A 471 6.39 -9.49 -14.43
C ILE A 471 5.32 -10.05 -15.37
N GLN A 472 4.26 -9.29 -15.64
CA GLN A 472 3.18 -9.68 -16.56
C GLN A 472 3.69 -9.84 -18.00
N ALA A 473 4.44 -8.87 -18.51
CA ALA A 473 4.99 -8.91 -19.86
C ALA A 473 5.98 -10.08 -20.04
N TYR A 474 6.79 -10.37 -19.02
CA TYR A 474 7.72 -11.50 -19.04
C TYR A 474 6.98 -12.85 -18.99
N ALA A 475 5.94 -12.96 -18.15
CA ALA A 475 5.09 -14.15 -18.11
C ALA A 475 4.42 -14.40 -19.47
N GLU A 476 3.93 -13.34 -20.13
CA GLU A 476 3.38 -13.43 -21.50
C GLU A 476 4.43 -13.85 -22.52
N LYS A 477 5.65 -13.28 -22.47
CA LYS A 477 6.78 -13.66 -23.32
C LYS A 477 7.13 -15.14 -23.20
N LEU A 478 7.07 -15.68 -21.97
CA LEU A 478 7.37 -17.08 -21.68
C LEU A 478 6.15 -18.00 -21.85
N ALA A 479 4.98 -17.47 -22.21
CA ALA A 479 3.72 -18.21 -22.28
C ALA A 479 3.39 -18.97 -20.98
N SER A 480 3.70 -18.39 -19.82
CA SER A 480 3.34 -18.93 -18.51
C SER A 480 1.82 -18.91 -18.33
N GLU A 481 1.29 -19.92 -17.63
CA GLU A 481 -0.14 -19.98 -17.29
C GLU A 481 -0.49 -19.05 -16.11
N LYS A 482 0.49 -18.66 -15.30
CA LYS A 482 0.32 -17.75 -14.15
C LYS A 482 0.65 -16.32 -14.52
N ASN A 483 -0.32 -15.63 -15.11
CA ASN A 483 -0.17 -14.22 -15.54
C ASN A 483 -0.05 -13.18 -14.38
N SER A 484 -0.02 -13.60 -13.12
CA SER A 484 0.18 -12.69 -11.97
C SER A 484 0.48 -13.50 -10.69
N PRO A 485 1.69 -14.04 -10.52
CA PRO A 485 2.03 -14.93 -9.41
C PRO A 485 2.31 -14.13 -8.12
N ILE A 486 1.37 -13.31 -7.65
CA ILE A 486 1.52 -12.62 -6.37
C ILE A 486 1.18 -13.61 -5.25
N GLY A 487 2.13 -13.75 -4.34
CA GLY A 487 1.99 -14.52 -3.11
C GLY A 487 2.86 -15.77 -3.11
N SER A 488 3.50 -16.03 -1.98
CA SER A 488 4.20 -17.28 -1.69
C SER A 488 3.25 -18.32 -1.11
N ASP A 489 3.64 -19.61 -1.14
CA ASP A 489 2.89 -20.69 -0.49
C ASP A 489 2.61 -20.39 0.99
N ARG A 490 3.54 -19.71 1.66
CA ARG A 490 3.35 -19.22 3.04
C ARG A 490 2.19 -18.25 3.20
N LEU A 491 1.98 -17.37 2.22
CA LEU A 491 0.84 -16.46 2.23
C LEU A 491 -0.46 -17.23 2.02
N VAL A 492 -0.45 -18.31 1.24
CA VAL A 492 -1.60 -19.20 1.12
C VAL A 492 -1.87 -19.89 2.46
N GLU A 493 -0.86 -20.52 3.08
CA GLU A 493 -0.99 -21.18 4.39
C GLU A 493 -1.49 -20.22 5.48
N ASN A 494 -0.92 -19.02 5.57
CA ASN A 494 -1.33 -18.04 6.58
C ASN A 494 -2.72 -17.46 6.29
N PHE A 495 -3.12 -17.36 5.03
CA PHE A 495 -4.49 -17.00 4.68
C PHE A 495 -5.48 -18.11 5.06
N GLU A 496 -5.13 -19.37 4.80
CA GLU A 496 -5.91 -20.54 5.22
C GLU A 496 -6.04 -20.59 6.75
N TYR A 497 -4.96 -20.31 7.48
CA TYR A 497 -4.99 -20.19 8.94
C TYR A 497 -5.99 -19.12 9.40
N LEU A 498 -5.85 -17.88 8.91
CA LEU A 498 -6.71 -16.76 9.30
C LEU A 498 -8.19 -17.02 8.95
N THR A 499 -8.46 -17.65 7.81
CA THR A 499 -9.82 -17.98 7.38
C THR A 499 -10.40 -19.18 8.14
N SER A 500 -9.59 -20.15 8.53
CA SER A 500 -9.98 -21.26 9.41
C SER A 500 -10.36 -20.73 10.79
N GLU A 501 -9.52 -19.88 11.39
CA GLU A 501 -9.83 -19.23 12.68
C GLU A 501 -11.13 -18.43 12.60
N LEU A 502 -11.33 -17.65 11.52
CA LEU A 502 -12.58 -16.94 11.29
C LEU A 502 -13.78 -17.89 11.21
N ALA A 503 -13.66 -18.98 10.44
CA ALA A 503 -14.73 -19.95 10.25
C ALA A 503 -15.12 -20.63 11.57
N ASP A 504 -14.14 -20.98 12.40
CA ASP A 504 -14.35 -21.58 13.72
C ASP A 504 -15.08 -20.62 14.66
N LYS A 505 -14.66 -19.35 14.72
CA LYS A 505 -15.35 -18.31 15.51
C LYS A 505 -16.77 -18.08 15.01
N MET A 506 -16.96 -18.06 13.69
CA MET A 506 -18.29 -17.92 13.09
C MET A 506 -19.21 -19.12 13.36
N SER A 507 -18.66 -20.32 13.35
CA SER A 507 -19.38 -21.56 13.68
C SER A 507 -19.85 -21.56 15.14
N LYS A 508 -18.96 -21.21 16.07
CA LYS A 508 -19.28 -21.07 17.52
C LYS A 508 -20.40 -20.04 17.75
N SER A 509 -20.31 -18.87 17.11
CA SER A 509 -21.34 -17.84 17.21
C SER A 509 -22.68 -18.30 16.62
N ARG A 510 -22.66 -18.94 15.45
CA ARG A 510 -23.89 -19.48 14.84
C ARG A 510 -24.56 -20.54 15.73
N GLN A 511 -23.78 -21.46 16.29
CA GLN A 511 -24.28 -22.49 17.20
C GLN A 511 -24.95 -21.86 18.42
N TYR A 512 -24.37 -20.79 18.98
CA TYR A 512 -24.95 -20.06 20.11
C TYR A 512 -26.34 -19.47 19.80
N TRP A 513 -26.52 -18.86 18.61
CA TRP A 513 -27.80 -18.24 18.25
C TRP A 513 -28.87 -19.23 17.76
N ASN A 514 -28.49 -20.48 17.45
CA ASN A 514 -29.45 -21.52 17.04
C ASN A 514 -30.44 -21.92 18.15
N GLU A 515 -30.26 -21.46 19.38
CA GLU A 515 -31.24 -21.57 20.48
C GLU A 515 -32.53 -20.74 20.25
N GLY A 516 -32.60 -19.95 19.18
CA GLY A 516 -33.82 -19.33 18.68
C GLY A 516 -34.25 -18.07 19.43
N LEU A 517 -35.56 -17.80 19.46
CA LEU A 517 -36.15 -16.55 19.99
C LEU A 517 -35.81 -16.24 21.45
N VAL A 518 -35.40 -17.25 22.24
CA VAL A 518 -34.97 -17.08 23.63
C VAL A 518 -33.78 -16.13 23.76
N LYS A 519 -32.93 -16.06 22.72
CA LYS A 519 -31.74 -15.20 22.66
C LYS A 519 -32.01 -13.80 22.08
N ALA A 520 -33.24 -13.50 21.66
CA ALA A 520 -33.58 -12.20 21.07
C ALA A 520 -33.31 -11.02 22.04
N PRO A 521 -33.62 -11.08 23.35
CA PRO A 521 -33.30 -9.98 24.27
C PRO A 521 -31.80 -9.69 24.37
N GLU A 522 -30.98 -10.74 24.40
CA GLU A 522 -29.51 -10.61 24.43
C GLU A 522 -28.99 -10.01 23.12
N PHE A 523 -29.50 -10.48 21.97
CA PHE A 523 -29.13 -9.91 20.68
C PHE A 523 -29.48 -8.42 20.58
N LEU A 524 -30.64 -8.00 21.08
CA LEU A 524 -31.03 -6.59 21.15
C LEU A 524 -30.09 -5.77 22.05
N GLN A 525 -29.58 -6.36 23.14
CA GLN A 525 -28.56 -5.73 23.98
C GLN A 525 -27.24 -5.56 23.21
N TYR A 526 -26.82 -6.56 22.44
CA TYR A 526 -25.59 -6.48 21.63
C TYR A 526 -25.72 -5.40 20.56
N LEU A 527 -26.86 -5.34 19.89
CA LEU A 527 -27.18 -4.30 18.92
C LEU A 527 -27.13 -2.91 19.55
N ARG A 528 -27.68 -2.75 20.77
CA ARG A 528 -27.62 -1.50 21.52
C ARG A 528 -26.18 -1.06 21.81
N ILE A 529 -25.33 -1.98 22.27
CA ILE A 529 -23.92 -1.69 22.59
C ILE A 529 -23.17 -1.18 21.35
N VAL A 530 -23.36 -1.82 20.20
CA VAL A 530 -22.67 -1.40 18.96
C VAL A 530 -23.21 -0.08 18.44
N LYS A 531 -24.53 0.16 18.57
CA LYS A 531 -25.17 1.42 18.18
C LYS A 531 -24.79 2.63 19.02
N GLU A 532 -24.05 2.45 20.13
CA GLU A 532 -23.42 3.56 20.85
C GLU A 532 -22.31 4.27 20.05
N LEU A 533 -21.90 3.71 18.90
CA LEU A 533 -20.93 4.33 17.97
C LEU A 533 -21.57 5.35 17.00
N VAL A 534 -22.90 5.35 16.89
CA VAL A 534 -23.66 6.26 16.02
C VAL A 534 -23.90 7.54 16.78
#